data_AF-A0A832F4Y7-F1
#
_entry.id   AF-A0A832F4Y7-F1
#
_cell.length_a   1.000
_cell.length_b   1.000
_cell.length_c   1.000
_cell.angle_alpha   90.00
_cell.angle_beta   90.00
_cell.angle_gamma   90.00
#
_symmetry.space_group_name_H-M   'P 1'
#
loop_
_entity.id
_entity.type
_entity.pdbx_description
1 polymer ?
#
loop_
_entity_poly.entity_id
_entity_poly.type
_entity_poly.pdbx_seq_one_letter_code
_entity_poly.pdbx_strand_id
1 'polypeptide(L)' 'MSNGHNPPQAQEASPVHKLEAVRLLALDVDGVLTDGSILLVGGEEIKRFDASDG' A
#
# COMPACT_ATOMS: atom_id res chain seq x y z
N MET A 1 -36.65 -9.97 29.29
CA MET A 1 -35.19 -9.83 29.23
C MET A 1 -34.75 -10.47 27.92
N SER A 2 -34.48 -9.69 26.87
CA SER A 2 -34.11 -10.23 25.55
C SER A 2 -32.60 -10.45 25.50
N ASN A 3 -32.17 -11.70 25.29
CA ASN A 3 -30.78 -12.00 24.99
C ASN A 3 -30.49 -11.53 23.56
N GLY A 4 -29.67 -10.49 23.41
CA GLY A 4 -29.21 -10.01 22.12
C GLY A 4 -28.34 -11.08 21.46
N HIS A 5 -28.85 -11.68 20.38
CA HIS A 5 -28.07 -12.53 19.50
C HIS A 5 -27.14 -11.63 18.69
N ASN A 6 -25.86 -11.58 19.06
CA ASN A 6 -24.84 -10.90 18.26
C ASN A 6 -24.43 -11.86 17.13
N PRO A 7 -24.64 -11.55 15.84
CA PRO A 7 -24.24 -12.44 14.77
C PRO A 7 -22.71 -12.62 14.76
N PRO A 8 -22.19 -13.81 14.41
CA PRO A 8 -20.76 -14.03 14.30
C PRO A 8 -20.19 -13.09 13.25
N GLN A 9 -19.30 -12.18 13.67
CA GLN A 9 -18.55 -11.34 12.76
C GLN A 9 -17.57 -12.23 11.98
N ALA A 10 -17.63 -12.18 10.65
CA ALA A 10 -16.73 -12.95 9.80
C ALA A 10 -15.28 -12.56 10.12
N GLN A 11 -14.51 -13.51 10.62
CA GLN A 11 -13.12 -13.26 10.96
C GLN A 11 -12.33 -13.04 9.68
N GLU A 12 -11.84 -11.81 9.48
CA GLU A 12 -11.03 -11.50 8.32
C GLU A 12 -9.73 -12.31 8.32
N ALA A 13 -9.39 -12.86 7.16
CA ALA A 13 -8.11 -13.53 6.96
C ALA A 13 -6.95 -12.58 7.29
N SER A 14 -5.91 -13.10 7.95
CA SER A 14 -4.72 -12.33 8.28
C SER A 14 -4.09 -11.73 7.01
N PRO A 15 -3.49 -10.52 7.08
CA PRO A 15 -2.79 -9.94 5.94
C PRO A 15 -1.74 -10.88 5.33
N VAL A 16 -1.07 -11.69 6.16
CA VAL A 16 -0.07 -12.67 5.70
C VAL A 16 -0.69 -13.70 4.75
N HIS A 17 -1.85 -14.28 5.10
CA HIS A 17 -2.52 -15.24 4.21
C HIS A 17 -3.01 -14.59 2.91
N LYS A 18 -3.40 -13.30 2.95
CA LYS A 18 -3.81 -12.56 1.74
C LYS A 18 -2.61 -12.34 0.80
N LEU A 19 -1.41 -12.11 1.33
CA LEU A 19 -0.20 -11.84 0.55
C LEU A 19 0.34 -13.06 -0.21
N GLU A 20 0.11 -14.28 0.29
CA GLU A 20 0.58 -15.53 -0.36
C GLU A 20 0.03 -15.72 -1.78
N ALA A 21 -1.15 -15.15 -2.07
CA ALA A 21 -1.81 -15.24 -3.36
C ALA A 21 -1.36 -14.17 -4.36
N VAL A 22 -0.60 -13.15 -3.93
CA VAL A 22 -0.17 -12.05 -4.80
C VAL A 22 0.77 -12.59 -5.88
N ARG A 23 0.51 -12.20 -7.13
CA ARG A 23 1.34 -12.53 -8.31
C ARG A 23 1.78 -11.29 -9.10
N LEU A 24 1.23 -10.13 -8.76
CA LEU A 24 1.54 -8.85 -9.36
C LEU A 24 1.51 -7.79 -8.26
N LEU A 25 2.56 -6.96 -8.22
CA LEU A 25 2.62 -5.75 -7.41
C LEU A 25 2.73 -4.56 -8.35
N ALA A 26 1.68 -3.74 -8.41
CA ALA A 26 1.68 -2.48 -9.13
C ALA A 26 1.69 -1.35 -8.08
N LEU A 27 2.66 -0.45 -8.21
CA LEU A 27 2.87 0.65 -7.28
C LEU A 27 2.65 1.97 -8.01
N ASP A 28 2.00 2.91 -7.33
CA ASP A 28 2.04 4.31 -7.75
C ASP A 28 3.47 4.86 -7.58
N VAL A 29 3.76 6.01 -8.18
CA VAL A 29 5.09 6.61 -8.13
C VAL A 29 5.15 7.70 -7.07
N ASP A 30 4.47 8.82 -7.31
CA ASP A 30 4.62 10.01 -6.47
C ASP A 30 3.94 9.81 -5.11
N GLY A 31 4.75 9.78 -4.05
CA GLY A 31 4.29 9.53 -2.68
C GLY A 31 4.23 8.05 -2.29
N VAL A 32 4.63 7.14 -3.19
CA VAL A 32 4.81 5.70 -2.90
C VAL A 32 6.25 5.29 -3.16
N LEU A 33 6.71 5.30 -4.42
CA LEU A 33 8.10 5.01 -4.79
C LEU A 33 9.03 6.23 -4.63
N THR A 34 8.44 7.41 -4.49
CA THR A 34 9.14 8.65 -4.19
C THR A 34 8.55 9.26 -2.92
N ASP A 35 9.24 10.24 -2.35
CA ASP A 35 8.70 11.04 -1.25
C ASP A 35 7.59 12.03 -1.67
N GLY A 36 7.15 11.94 -2.93
CA GLY A 36 6.13 12.82 -3.52
C GLY A 36 6.67 14.20 -3.92
N SER A 37 7.95 14.48 -3.70
CA SER A 37 8.57 15.73 -4.15
C SER A 37 8.89 15.68 -5.64
N ILE A 38 8.83 16.86 -6.27
CA ILE A 38 9.23 17.06 -7.67
C ILE A 38 10.30 18.14 -7.68
N LEU A 39 11.50 17.80 -8.12
CA LEU A 39 12.60 18.75 -8.23
C LEU A 39 12.69 19.25 -9.68
N LEU A 40 12.47 20.56 -9.88
CA LEU A 40 12.55 21.21 -11.18
C LEU A 40 13.87 21.98 -11.29
N VAL A 41 14.77 21.55 -12.18
CA VAL A 41 16.10 22.14 -12.32
C VAL A 41 16.43 22.36 -13.79
N GLY A 42 16.62 23.62 -14.20
CA GLY A 42 17.03 23.93 -15.58
C GLY A 42 16.05 23.50 -16.67
N GLY A 43 14.78 23.25 -16.33
CA GLY A 43 13.77 22.70 -17.22
C GLY A 43 13.61 21.18 -17.16
N GLU A 44 14.47 20.49 -16.41
CA GLU A 44 14.37 19.06 -16.15
C GLU A 44 13.48 18.79 -14.92
N GLU A 45 12.78 17.65 -14.96
CA GLU A 45 12.05 17.09 -13.82
C GLU A 45 12.85 15.91 -13.25
N ILE A 46 13.17 15.97 -11.96
CA ILE A 46 13.92 14.93 -11.25
C ILE A 46 13.07 14.39 -10.10
N LYS A 47 12.96 13.06 -10.01
CA LYS A 47 12.29 12.32 -8.93
C LYS A 47 13.31 11.48 -8.16
N ARG A 48 13.17 11.43 -6.83
CA ARG A 48 14.06 10.67 -5.95
C ARG A 48 13.42 9.36 -5.52
N PHE A 49 14.08 8.24 -5.84
CA PHE A 49 13.75 6.90 -5.39
C PHE A 49 14.67 6.48 -4.24
N ASP A 50 14.23 5.56 -3.38
CA ASP A 50 15.09 4.92 -2.37
C ASP A 50 15.78 3.69 -2.97
N ALA A 51 17.08 3.54 -2.75
CA ALA A 51 17.85 2.40 -3.25
C ALA A 51 17.44 1.07 -2.58
N SER A 52 16.78 1.13 -1.43
CA SER A 52 16.29 -0.03 -0.68
C SER A 52 15.00 -0.60 -1.26
N ASP A 53 14.28 0.17 -2.09
CA ASP A 53 13.00 -0.24 -2.68
C ASP A 53 13.17 -1.20 -3.88
N GLY A 54 14.40 -1.33 -4.42
CA GLY A 54 14.77 -2.30 -5.45
C GLY A 54 14.78 -1.77 -6.88
#